data_AF-A0A523JH95-F1
#
_entry.id   AF-A0A523JH95-F1
#
_cell.length_a   1.000
_cell.length_b   1.000
_cell.length_c   1.000
_cell.angle_alpha   90.00
_cell.angle_beta   90.00
_cell.angle_gamma   90.00
#
_symmetry.space_group_name_H-M   'P 1'
#
loop_
_entity.id
_entity.type
_entity.pdbx_description
1 polymer ?
#
loop_
_entity_poly.entity_id
_entity_poly.type
_entity_poly.pdbx_seq_one_letter_code
_entity_poly.pdbx_strand_id
1 'polypeptide(L)'
;MYFFNVNLGDSTTSGTLTPKLLLRVSQLDMEFDPSPWSPKTWEKLPDEAFEALFLLTERDLLLGIAVFRTSPEEGLAHLLKFLITPARRREGLGELLLAKAFDILRGQKLEKIYLEVEKGNPAFLLYRKMGLEKIHEIADFYGPGRPGLVMISNN
;
A
#
# COMPACT_ATOMS: atom_id res chain seq x y z
N MET A 1 3.43 -9.09 11.77
CA MET A 1 3.36 -8.71 10.34
C MET A 1 2.69 -9.79 9.49
N TYR A 2 1.83 -9.39 8.54
CA TYR A 2 1.30 -10.23 7.46
C TYR A 2 2.05 -10.00 6.15
N PHE A 3 2.22 -11.05 5.34
CA PHE A 3 2.84 -10.95 4.02
C PHE A 3 2.07 -11.73 2.97
N PHE A 4 1.78 -11.06 1.85
CA PHE A 4 1.06 -11.62 0.72
C PHE A 4 1.72 -11.24 -0.60
N ASN A 5 1.77 -12.19 -1.53
CA ASN A 5 2.21 -11.97 -2.89
C ASN A 5 1.07 -12.23 -3.88
N VAL A 6 0.57 -11.18 -4.52
CA VAL A 6 -0.40 -11.23 -5.61
C VAL A 6 0.37 -11.46 -6.92
N ASN A 7 0.33 -12.69 -7.43
CA ASN A 7 1.01 -13.06 -8.66
C ASN A 7 0.07 -12.94 -9.87
N LEU A 8 0.46 -12.19 -10.90
CA LEU A 8 -0.27 -12.10 -12.15
C LEU A 8 -0.22 -13.44 -12.89
N GLY A 9 -1.38 -14.08 -13.01
CA GLY A 9 -1.54 -15.37 -13.69
C GLY A 9 -1.54 -16.59 -12.78
N ASP A 10 -1.29 -16.40 -11.48
CA ASP A 10 -1.30 -17.47 -10.47
C ASP A 10 -2.14 -17.07 -9.24
N SER A 11 -2.29 -18.01 -8.30
CA SER A 11 -2.94 -17.74 -7.01
C SER A 11 -2.10 -16.83 -6.11
N THR A 12 -2.77 -16.00 -5.31
CA THR A 12 -2.11 -15.23 -4.24
C THR A 12 -1.48 -16.19 -3.24
N THR A 13 -0.22 -15.93 -2.87
CA THR A 13 0.52 -16.72 -1.88
C THR A 13 0.81 -15.90 -0.63
N SER A 14 1.00 -16.57 0.49
CA SER A 14 1.49 -15.99 1.74
C SER A 14 2.74 -16.73 2.19
N GLY A 15 3.60 -16.10 2.98
CA GLY A 15 4.84 -16.72 3.43
C GLY A 15 5.70 -15.80 4.30
N THR A 16 7.01 -16.05 4.28
CA THR A 16 7.99 -15.28 5.06
C THR A 16 8.71 -14.26 4.18
N LEU A 17 8.87 -13.04 4.72
CA LEU A 17 9.72 -12.02 4.11
C LEU A 17 11.19 -12.39 4.25
N THR A 18 11.84 -12.64 3.12
CA THR A 18 13.28 -12.91 3.09
C THR A 18 14.08 -11.60 3.04
N PRO A 19 15.32 -11.56 3.57
CA PRO A 19 16.18 -10.39 3.43
C PRO A 19 16.39 -9.94 1.97
N LYS A 20 16.50 -10.90 1.04
CA LYS A 20 16.62 -10.62 -0.40
C LYS A 20 15.39 -9.90 -0.95
N LEU A 21 14.19 -10.29 -0.51
CA LEU A 21 12.95 -9.67 -0.94
C LEU A 21 12.79 -8.26 -0.36
N LEU A 22 13.12 -8.07 0.92
CA LEU A 22 13.12 -6.74 1.56
C LEU A 22 14.07 -5.78 0.85
N LEU A 23 15.28 -6.24 0.49
CA LEU A 23 16.21 -5.44 -0.30
C LEU A 23 15.60 -5.04 -1.65
N ARG A 24 14.91 -5.98 -2.33
CA ARG A 24 14.28 -5.69 -3.62
C ARG A 24 13.13 -4.68 -3.51
N VAL A 25 12.31 -4.80 -2.47
CA VAL A 25 11.24 -3.84 -2.18
C VAL A 25 11.80 -2.46 -1.85
N SER A 26 12.82 -2.40 -0.99
CA SER A 26 13.49 -1.14 -0.64
C SER A 26 14.12 -0.46 -1.86
N GLN A 27 14.75 -1.21 -2.76
CA GLN A 27 15.29 -0.69 -4.01
C GLN A 27 14.19 -0.12 -4.92
N LEU A 28 13.07 -0.83 -5.06
CA LEU A 28 11.94 -0.38 -5.86
C LEU A 28 11.32 0.92 -5.33
N ASP A 29 11.16 1.03 -4.01
CA ASP A 29 10.68 2.25 -3.36
C ASP A 29 11.65 3.41 -3.61
N MET A 30 12.95 3.18 -3.39
CA MET A 30 14.01 4.16 -3.64
C MET A 30 14.08 4.63 -5.10
N GLU A 31 13.79 3.74 -6.05
CA GLU A 31 13.87 4.04 -7.48
C GLU A 31 12.66 4.85 -7.99
N PHE A 32 11.46 4.60 -7.45
CA PHE A 32 10.22 5.08 -8.08
C PHE A 32 9.31 5.95 -7.21
N ASP A 33 9.54 6.01 -5.90
CA ASP A 33 8.76 6.88 -5.02
C ASP A 33 9.50 8.21 -4.82
N PRO A 34 8.82 9.37 -4.97
CA PRO A 34 9.44 10.68 -4.73
C PRO A 34 9.78 10.94 -3.25
N SER A 35 9.28 10.11 -2.34
CA SER A 35 9.53 10.18 -0.90
C SER A 35 9.71 8.75 -0.36
N PRO A 36 10.83 8.10 -0.73
CA PRO A 36 11.07 6.70 -0.39
C PRO A 36 11.28 6.54 1.11
N TRP A 37 10.85 5.41 1.65
CA TRP A 37 11.23 5.01 2.99
C TRP A 37 12.71 4.68 3.04
N SER A 38 13.35 4.97 4.19
CA SER A 38 14.74 4.62 4.37
C SER A 38 14.92 3.09 4.33
N PRO A 39 16.08 2.57 3.89
CA PRO A 39 16.37 1.14 3.98
C PRO A 39 16.16 0.57 5.39
N LYS A 40 16.51 1.34 6.43
CA LYS A 40 16.28 0.98 7.84
C LYS A 40 14.80 0.80 8.19
N THR A 41 13.91 1.57 7.55
CA THR A 41 12.45 1.42 7.74
C THR A 41 12.00 0.09 7.17
N TRP A 42 12.48 -0.27 5.97
CA TRP A 42 12.19 -1.57 5.36
C TRP A 42 12.77 -2.75 6.14
N GLU A 43 14.00 -2.62 6.66
CA GLU A 43 14.65 -3.65 7.49
C GLU A 43 13.89 -3.95 8.77
N LYS A 44 13.26 -2.95 9.37
CA LYS A 44 12.46 -3.09 10.60
C LYS A 44 11.04 -3.58 10.38
N LEU A 45 10.51 -3.46 9.16
CA LEU A 45 9.13 -3.83 8.85
C LEU A 45 8.73 -5.23 9.35
N PRO A 46 9.59 -6.28 9.28
CA PRO A 46 9.25 -7.60 9.80
C PRO A 46 9.07 -7.69 11.31
N ASP A 47 9.72 -6.81 12.06
CA ASP A 47 9.67 -6.79 13.52
C ASP A 47 8.41 -6.08 14.03
N GLU A 48 7.70 -5.35 13.15
CA GLU A 48 6.47 -4.65 13.49
C GLU A 48 5.27 -5.63 13.51
N ALA A 49 4.70 -5.83 14.69
CA ALA A 49 3.64 -6.81 14.92
C ALA A 49 2.38 -6.53 14.05
N PHE A 50 2.15 -5.28 13.67
CA PHE A 50 0.91 -4.77 13.08
C PHE A 50 1.07 -4.20 11.68
N GLU A 51 2.01 -4.71 10.88
CA GLU A 51 2.17 -4.31 9.48
C GLU A 51 1.70 -5.44 8.55
N ALA A 52 1.19 -5.09 7.37
CA ALA A 52 0.83 -6.01 6.31
C ALA A 52 1.45 -5.54 4.99
N LEU A 53 2.29 -6.39 4.38
CA LEU A 53 2.91 -6.12 3.09
C LEU A 53 2.25 -6.97 2.01
N PHE A 54 1.78 -6.30 0.96
CA PHE A 54 1.28 -6.91 -0.26
C PHE A 54 2.22 -6.59 -1.40
N LEU A 55 2.65 -7.62 -2.13
CA LEU A 55 3.40 -7.47 -3.37
C LEU A 55 2.51 -7.75 -4.56
N LEU A 56 2.81 -7.10 -5.68
CA LEU A 56 2.34 -7.49 -7.00
C LEU A 56 3.53 -7.99 -7.80
N THR A 57 3.50 -9.26 -8.22
CA THR A 57 4.54 -9.85 -9.06
C THR A 57 3.99 -10.37 -10.37
N GLU A 58 4.83 -10.42 -11.39
CA GLU A 58 4.59 -11.16 -12.62
C GLU A 58 5.82 -12.04 -12.86
N ARG A 59 5.68 -13.36 -12.69
CA ARG A 59 6.85 -14.26 -12.58
C ARG A 59 7.79 -13.76 -11.46
N ASP A 60 9.06 -13.54 -11.77
CA ASP A 60 10.07 -13.03 -10.83
C ASP A 60 10.16 -11.49 -10.77
N LEU A 61 9.31 -10.78 -11.53
CA LEU A 61 9.33 -9.32 -11.57
C LEU A 61 8.42 -8.74 -10.49
N LEU A 62 9.00 -7.91 -9.62
CA LEU A 62 8.24 -7.10 -8.68
C LEU A 62 7.71 -5.85 -9.37
N LEU A 63 6.38 -5.73 -9.46
CA LEU A 63 5.68 -4.68 -10.20
C LEU A 63 5.06 -3.61 -9.29
N GLY A 64 4.85 -3.92 -8.01
CA GLY A 64 4.25 -3.00 -7.08
C GLY A 64 4.17 -3.52 -5.65
N ILE A 65 3.87 -2.61 -4.74
CA ILE A 65 3.79 -2.84 -3.30
C ILE A 65 2.61 -2.06 -2.70
N ALA A 66 2.04 -2.61 -1.63
CA ALA A 66 1.18 -1.89 -0.70
C ALA A 66 1.53 -2.28 0.73
N VAL A 67 1.72 -1.30 1.61
CA VAL A 67 1.99 -1.51 3.04
C VAL A 67 0.86 -0.91 3.84
N PHE A 68 0.32 -1.72 4.76
CA PHE A 68 -0.71 -1.28 5.68
C PHE A 68 -0.26 -1.46 7.12
N ARG A 69 -0.54 -0.48 7.97
CA ARG A 69 -0.59 -0.69 9.41
C ARG A 69 -1.98 -1.14 9.82
N THR A 70 -2.08 -2.18 10.63
CA THR A 70 -3.34 -2.75 11.08
C THR A 70 -3.61 -2.39 12.53
N SER A 71 -4.87 -2.15 12.86
CA SER A 71 -5.34 -1.96 14.22
C SER A 71 -6.49 -2.94 14.46
N PRO A 72 -6.19 -4.22 14.79
CA PRO A 72 -7.20 -5.27 14.90
C PRO A 72 -8.29 -4.96 15.93
N GLU A 73 -7.95 -4.30 17.03
CA GLU A 73 -8.90 -3.90 18.08
C GLU A 73 -9.91 -2.85 17.59
N GLU A 74 -9.52 -2.02 16.60
CA GLU A 74 -10.35 -0.98 16.02
C GLU A 74 -10.98 -1.40 14.67
N GLY A 75 -10.59 -2.55 14.13
CA GLY A 75 -11.00 -3.00 12.81
C GLY A 75 -10.51 -2.09 11.67
N LEU A 76 -9.35 -1.43 11.84
CA LEU A 76 -8.81 -0.46 10.88
C LEU A 76 -7.54 -0.97 10.17
N ALA A 77 -7.34 -0.55 8.92
CA ALA A 77 -6.07 -0.63 8.22
C ALA A 77 -5.69 0.72 7.59
N HIS A 78 -4.50 1.23 7.92
CA HIS A 78 -3.93 2.46 7.39
C HIS A 78 -3.03 2.13 6.21
N LEU A 79 -3.37 2.56 4.99
CA LEU A 79 -2.46 2.43 3.85
C LEU A 79 -1.30 3.42 3.98
N LEU A 80 -0.13 2.92 4.33
CA LEU A 80 1.07 3.73 4.58
C LEU A 80 1.89 3.99 3.31
N LYS A 81 1.92 3.02 2.40
CA LYS A 81 2.72 3.09 1.17
C LYS A 81 2.03 2.30 0.08
N PHE A 82 2.01 2.87 -1.13
CA PHE A 82 1.46 2.22 -2.30
C PHE A 82 2.23 2.67 -3.55
N LEU A 83 2.72 1.70 -4.31
CA LEU A 83 3.46 1.98 -5.53
C LEU A 83 3.22 0.91 -6.59
N ILE A 84 3.04 1.35 -7.82
CA ILE A 84 3.16 0.53 -9.04
C ILE A 84 4.30 1.11 -9.87
N THR A 85 5.16 0.24 -10.39
CA THR A 85 6.28 0.61 -11.27
C THR A 85 5.79 1.48 -12.43
N PRO A 86 6.48 2.58 -12.79
CA PRO A 86 6.02 3.51 -13.82
C PRO A 86 5.65 2.85 -15.14
N ALA A 87 6.44 1.86 -15.56
CA ALA A 87 6.25 1.12 -16.82
C ALA A 87 4.95 0.30 -16.89
N ARG A 88 4.31 0.02 -15.74
CA ARG A 88 3.09 -0.81 -15.66
C ARG A 88 1.88 -0.06 -15.08
N ARG A 89 1.95 1.27 -15.03
CA ARG A 89 0.82 2.11 -14.62
C ARG A 89 -0.24 2.17 -15.72
N ARG A 90 -1.48 2.51 -15.34
CA ARG A 90 -2.65 2.59 -16.24
C ARG A 90 -3.11 1.27 -16.86
N GLU A 91 -2.55 0.14 -16.43
CA GLU A 91 -2.97 -1.22 -16.84
C GLU A 91 -3.98 -1.85 -15.88
N GLY A 92 -4.53 -1.11 -14.91
CA GLY A 92 -5.45 -1.64 -13.88
C GLY A 92 -4.76 -2.38 -12.73
N LEU A 93 -3.43 -2.52 -12.76
CA LEU A 93 -2.65 -3.24 -11.74
C LEU A 93 -2.76 -2.66 -10.33
N GLY A 94 -2.86 -1.33 -10.22
CA GLY A 94 -3.03 -0.68 -8.92
C GLY A 94 -4.37 -1.01 -8.25
N GLU A 95 -5.43 -1.05 -9.06
CA GLU A 95 -6.76 -1.45 -8.62
C GLU A 95 -6.79 -2.93 -8.25
N LEU A 96 -6.17 -3.79 -9.05
CA LEU A 96 -6.04 -5.22 -8.74
C LEU A 96 -5.34 -5.46 -7.40
N LEU A 97 -4.18 -4.83 -7.17
CA LEU A 97 -3.42 -5.00 -5.94
C LEU A 97 -4.22 -4.53 -4.72
N LEU A 98 -4.83 -3.34 -4.79
CA LEU A 98 -5.63 -2.80 -3.69
C LEU A 98 -6.89 -3.64 -3.44
N ALA A 99 -7.59 -4.09 -4.48
CA ALA A 99 -8.77 -4.94 -4.33
C ALA A 99 -8.42 -6.24 -3.59
N LYS A 100 -7.34 -6.92 -4.00
CA LYS A 100 -6.85 -8.12 -3.32
C LYS A 100 -6.44 -7.85 -1.87
N ALA A 101 -5.74 -6.75 -1.63
CA ALA A 101 -5.36 -6.36 -0.27
C ALA A 101 -6.61 -6.11 0.60
N PHE A 102 -7.59 -5.38 0.08
CA PHE A 102 -8.82 -5.03 0.81
C PHE A 102 -9.63 -6.28 1.16
N ASP A 103 -9.78 -7.22 0.22
CA ASP A 103 -10.49 -8.48 0.46
C ASP A 103 -9.81 -9.31 1.56
N ILE A 104 -8.48 -9.39 1.55
CA ILE A 104 -7.71 -10.09 2.57
C ILE A 104 -7.84 -9.42 3.93
N LEU A 105 -7.71 -8.09 3.99
CA LEU A 105 -7.83 -7.30 5.23
C LEU A 105 -9.24 -7.43 5.83
N ARG A 106 -10.30 -7.36 5.01
CA ARG A 106 -11.68 -7.60 5.47
C ARG A 106 -11.87 -9.01 6.00
N GLY A 107 -11.28 -10.02 5.37
CA GLY A 107 -11.25 -11.39 5.88
C GLY A 107 -10.59 -11.52 7.26
N GLN A 108 -9.73 -10.55 7.64
CA GLN A 108 -9.12 -10.43 8.96
C GLN A 108 -9.88 -9.49 9.90
N LYS A 109 -11.13 -9.11 9.57
CA LYS A 109 -11.97 -8.16 10.33
C LYS A 109 -11.43 -6.73 10.37
N LEU A 110 -10.54 -6.37 9.44
CA LEU A 110 -10.09 -5.00 9.23
C LEU A 110 -11.01 -4.36 8.18
N GLU A 111 -12.20 -3.96 8.62
CA GLU A 111 -13.30 -3.55 7.74
C GLU A 111 -13.10 -2.17 7.13
N LYS A 112 -12.46 -1.26 7.86
CA LYS A 112 -12.25 0.13 7.43
C LYS A 112 -10.82 0.38 7.03
N ILE A 113 -10.66 1.02 5.88
CA ILE A 113 -9.36 1.36 5.32
C ILE A 113 -9.28 2.87 5.19
N TYR A 114 -8.17 3.45 5.62
CA TYR A 114 -7.93 4.88 5.49
C TYR A 114 -6.52 5.20 5.01
N LEU A 115 -6.35 6.41 4.50
CA LEU A 115 -5.08 6.91 3.97
C LEU A 115 -5.04 8.43 3.93
N GLU A 116 -3.84 8.96 3.75
CA GLU A 116 -3.60 10.33 3.32
C GLU A 116 -3.02 10.33 1.90
N VAL A 117 -3.43 11.31 1.10
CA VAL A 117 -2.91 11.51 -0.26
C VAL A 117 -2.72 13.00 -0.55
N GLU A 118 -1.63 13.38 -1.19
CA GLU A 118 -1.38 14.78 -1.54
C GLU A 118 -2.46 15.32 -2.49
N LYS A 119 -2.93 16.54 -2.24
CA LYS A 119 -3.90 17.21 -3.10
C LYS A 119 -3.34 17.36 -4.52
N GLY A 120 -4.09 16.86 -5.50
CA GLY A 120 -3.66 16.84 -6.91
C GLY A 120 -2.92 15.57 -7.33
N ASN A 121 -2.60 14.66 -6.41
CA ASN A 121 -2.05 13.36 -6.76
C ASN A 121 -3.08 12.52 -7.53
N PRO A 122 -2.75 11.98 -8.73
CA PRO A 122 -3.70 11.24 -9.56
C PRO A 122 -4.22 9.94 -8.91
N ALA A 123 -3.52 9.40 -7.90
CA ALA A 123 -3.99 8.23 -7.15
C ALA A 123 -5.30 8.48 -6.40
N PHE A 124 -5.67 9.75 -6.16
CA PHE A 124 -6.97 10.12 -5.60
C PHE A 124 -8.14 9.47 -6.36
N LEU A 125 -8.10 9.44 -7.70
CA LEU A 125 -9.16 8.83 -8.51
C LEU A 125 -9.22 7.31 -8.36
N LEU A 126 -8.07 6.67 -8.17
CA LEU A 126 -8.01 5.24 -7.87
C LEU A 126 -8.66 4.96 -6.51
N TYR A 127 -8.29 5.71 -5.47
CA TYR A 127 -8.87 5.53 -4.14
C TYR A 127 -10.39 5.78 -4.13
N ARG A 128 -10.87 6.79 -4.87
CA ARG A 128 -12.32 6.99 -5.08
C ARG A 128 -12.98 5.79 -5.74
N LYS A 129 -12.36 5.21 -6.77
CA LYS A 129 -12.88 4.00 -7.45
C LYS A 129 -12.91 2.79 -6.51
N MET A 130 -11.96 2.70 -5.59
CA MET A 130 -11.90 1.69 -4.53
C MET A 130 -12.94 1.90 -3.40
N GLY A 131 -13.81 2.91 -3.51
CA GLY A 131 -14.87 3.18 -2.53
C GLY A 131 -14.43 4.04 -1.34
N LEU A 132 -13.29 4.72 -1.43
CA LEU A 132 -12.86 5.67 -0.41
C LEU A 132 -13.44 7.06 -0.65
N GLU A 133 -13.77 7.76 0.43
CA GLU A 133 -14.26 9.13 0.41
C GLU A 133 -13.32 10.07 1.14
N LYS A 134 -13.16 11.29 0.61
CA LYS A 134 -12.44 12.35 1.31
C LYS A 134 -13.28 12.82 2.50
N ILE A 135 -12.71 12.75 3.70
CA ILE A 135 -13.36 13.22 4.94
C ILE A 135 -12.71 14.47 5.52
N HIS A 136 -11.43 14.72 5.19
CA HIS A 136 -10.70 15.85 5.73
C HIS A 136 -9.60 16.35 4.77
N GLU A 137 -9.17 17.59 4.95
CA GLU A 137 -8.00 18.18 4.27
C GLU A 137 -7.12 18.84 5.33
N ILE A 138 -5.85 18.43 5.38
CA ILE A 138 -4.86 18.91 6.34
C ILE A 138 -3.90 19.83 5.58
N ALA A 139 -3.83 21.09 6.00
CA ALA A 139 -2.87 22.04 5.46
C ALA A 139 -1.43 21.58 5.73
N ASP A 140 -0.55 21.78 4.76
CA ASP A 140 0.89 21.52 4.85
C ASP A 140 1.32 20.10 5.26
N PHE A 141 0.45 19.09 5.08
CA PHE A 141 0.73 17.69 5.47
C PHE A 141 1.97 17.09 4.80
N TYR A 142 2.18 17.36 3.50
CA TYR A 142 3.36 16.90 2.75
C TYR A 142 4.47 17.96 2.68
N GLY A 143 4.39 18.99 3.52
CA GLY A 143 5.28 20.15 3.55
C GLY A 143 4.58 21.47 3.18
N PRO A 144 5.30 22.61 3.26
CA PRO A 144 4.71 23.93 3.04
C PRO A 144 4.01 24.06 1.68
N GLY A 145 2.74 24.44 1.70
CA GLY A 145 1.89 24.59 0.51
C GLY A 145 1.42 23.27 -0.11
N ARG A 146 1.59 22.12 0.57
CA ARG A 146 1.24 20.78 0.05
C ARG A 146 0.19 20.09 0.93
N PRO A 147 -1.11 20.40 0.74
CA PRO A 147 -2.16 19.83 1.56
C PRO A 147 -2.31 18.32 1.36
N GLY A 148 -2.63 17.60 2.44
CA GLY A 148 -3.01 16.19 2.42
C GLY A 148 -4.52 16.03 2.49
N LEU A 149 -5.05 15.08 1.73
CA LEU A 149 -6.45 14.67 1.77
C LEU A 149 -6.55 13.37 2.55
N VAL A 150 -7.34 13.36 3.63
CA VAL A 150 -7.63 12.13 4.39
C VAL A 150 -8.82 11.45 3.73
N MET A 151 -8.67 10.17 3.40
CA MET A 151 -9.71 9.36 2.79
C MET A 151 -9.99 8.10 3.60
N ILE A 152 -11.25 7.66 3.65
CA ILE A 152 -11.69 6.44 4.36
C ILE A 152 -12.67 5.65 3.50
N SER A 153 -12.65 4.32 3.59
CA SER A 153 -13.58 3.44 2.90
C SER A 153 -15.00 3.57 3.46
N ASN A 154 -15.99 3.58 2.58
CA ASN A 154 -17.38 3.44 2.99
C ASN A 154 -17.64 2.04 3.57
N ASN A 155 -18.42 1.99 4.65
CA ASN A 155 -18.98 0.74 5.20
C ASN A 155 -20.06 0.17 4.28
#